data_AF-A0ABD6BKA5-F1
#
_entry.id   AF-A0ABD6BKA5-F1
#
_cell.length_a   1.000
_cell.length_b   1.000
_cell.length_c   1.000
_cell.angle_alpha   90.00
_cell.angle_beta   90.00
_cell.angle_gamma   90.00
#
_symmetry.space_group_name_H-M   'P 1'
#
loop_
_entity.id
_entity.type
_entity.pdbx_description
1 polymer ?
#
loop_
_entity_poly.entity_id
_entity_poly.type
_entity_poly.pdbx_seq_one_letter_code
_entity_poly.pdbx_strand_id
1 'polypeptide(L)'
;MQRRTLLTIAIGLSLLVGTMGTVTAQPADGPPDDLPEPVPEFVSDILETISDFVSGALESLGEAVRTLAPGGDTVESSGGG
;
A
#
# COMPACT_ATOMS: atom_id res chain seq x y z
N MET A 1 7.01 27.95 3.82
CA MET A 1 6.85 27.21 2.55
C MET A 1 6.07 25.89 2.68
N GLN A 2 5.90 25.31 3.88
CA GLN A 2 5.15 24.06 4.11
C GLN A 2 3.66 24.07 3.72
N ARG A 3 2.98 25.21 3.84
CA ARG A 3 1.52 25.30 3.56
C ARG A 3 1.18 25.09 2.08
N ARG A 4 2.09 25.44 1.17
CA ARG A 4 1.94 25.22 -0.28
C ARG A 4 2.21 23.76 -0.65
N THR A 5 3.19 23.13 0.00
CA THR A 5 3.49 21.70 -0.16
C THR A 5 2.32 20.83 0.29
N LEU A 6 1.69 21.15 1.42
CA LEU A 6 0.55 20.40 1.96
C LEU A 6 -0.69 20.48 1.06
N LEU A 7 -0.94 21.65 0.46
CA LEU A 7 -2.10 21.87 -0.43
C LEU A 7 -1.94 21.12 -1.78
N THR A 8 -0.71 20.95 -2.26
CA THR A 8 -0.44 20.24 -3.52
C THR A 8 -0.68 18.73 -3.38
N ILE A 9 -0.32 18.15 -2.23
CA ILE A 9 -0.57 16.73 -1.92
C ILE A 9 -2.07 16.44 -1.85
N ALA A 10 -2.85 17.34 -1.25
CA ALA A 10 -4.30 17.19 -1.12
C ALA A 10 -5.05 17.22 -2.48
N ILE A 11 -4.55 17.99 -3.46
CA ILE A 11 -5.14 18.07 -4.81
C ILE A 11 -4.84 16.80 -5.63
N GLY A 12 -3.68 16.17 -5.44
CA GLY A 12 -3.34 14.91 -6.13
C GLY A 12 -4.26 13.74 -5.74
N LEU A 13 -4.66 13.66 -4.47
CA LEU A 13 -5.52 12.59 -3.95
C LEU A 13 -6.97 12.65 -4.46
N SER A 14 -7.46 13.81 -4.88
CA SER A 14 -8.86 14.00 -5.28
C SER A 14 -9.15 13.62 -6.73
N LEU A 15 -8.10 13.45 -7.57
CA LEU A 15 -8.24 13.10 -8.99
C LEU A 15 -8.28 11.59 -9.27
N LEU A 16 -8.14 10.73 -8.25
CA LEU A 16 -8.11 9.27 -8.43
C LEU A 16 -9.50 8.62 -8.52
N VAL A 17 -10.59 9.39 -8.54
CA VAL A 17 -11.94 8.86 -8.73
C VAL A 17 -12.21 8.67 -10.23
N GLY A 18 -11.68 7.58 -10.78
CA GLY A 18 -12.04 7.07 -12.09
C GLY A 18 -13.40 6.37 -12.04
N THR A 19 -14.31 6.74 -12.92
CA THR A 19 -15.62 6.09 -13.10
C THR A 19 -15.41 4.64 -13.54
N MET A 20 -15.59 3.68 -12.63
CA MET A 20 -15.65 2.27 -13.00
C MET A 20 -16.86 2.05 -13.90
N GLY A 21 -16.61 1.66 -15.15
CA GLY A 21 -17.65 1.24 -16.08
C GLY A 21 -18.43 0.08 -15.50
N THR A 22 -19.76 0.17 -15.54
CA THR A 22 -20.65 -0.89 -15.04
C THR A 22 -20.61 -2.09 -15.99
N VAL A 23 -19.93 -3.16 -15.59
CA VAL A 23 -19.97 -4.43 -16.32
C VAL A 23 -21.23 -5.18 -15.87
N THR A 24 -22.26 -5.19 -16.69
CA THR A 24 -23.43 -6.04 -16.45
C THR A 24 -23.06 -7.47 -16.82
N ALA A 25 -22.94 -8.36 -15.83
CA ALA A 25 -22.76 -9.78 -16.07
C ALA A 25 -24.00 -10.34 -16.79
N GLN A 26 -23.86 -10.68 -18.07
CA GLN A 26 -24.82 -11.54 -18.75
C GLN A 26 -24.79 -12.91 -18.07
N PRO A 27 -25.94 -13.60 -17.93
CA PRO A 27 -25.94 -14.98 -17.43
C PRO A 27 -25.22 -15.84 -18.46
N ALA A 28 -23.94 -16.12 -18.19
CA ALA A 28 -23.13 -17.08 -18.92
C ALA A 28 -23.15 -18.40 -18.15
N ASP A 29 -23.44 -19.48 -18.87
CA ASP A 29 -23.33 -20.85 -18.38
C ASP A 29 -21.86 -21.14 -18.04
N GLY A 30 -21.55 -21.19 -16.74
CA GLY A 30 -20.26 -21.64 -16.21
C GLY A 30 -19.09 -20.66 -16.37
N PRO A 31 -17.98 -20.88 -15.63
CA PRO A 31 -16.72 -20.21 -15.89
C PRO A 31 -16.33 -20.43 -17.36
N PRO A 32 -15.73 -19.43 -18.03
CA PRO A 32 -15.24 -19.63 -19.39
C PRO A 32 -14.34 -20.86 -19.46
N ASP A 33 -14.57 -21.73 -20.46
CA ASP A 33 -13.80 -22.95 -20.72
C ASP A 33 -12.30 -22.64 -20.93
N ASP A 34 -12.00 -21.43 -21.43
CA ASP A 34 -10.65 -20.95 -21.66
C ASP A 34 -10.10 -20.18 -20.45
N LEU A 35 -8.84 -20.45 -20.12
CA LEU A 35 -8.10 -19.64 -19.16
C LEU A 35 -7.86 -18.23 -19.73
N PRO A 36 -7.93 -17.18 -18.88
CA PRO A 36 -7.58 -15.84 -19.31
C PRO A 36 -6.13 -15.79 -19.80
N GLU A 37 -5.86 -14.88 -20.73
CA GLU A 37 -4.50 -14.63 -21.19
C GLU A 37 -3.61 -14.20 -20.02
N PRO A 38 -2.31 -14.54 -20.06
CA PRO A 38 -1.35 -14.08 -19.06
C PRO A 38 -1.39 -12.56 -18.92
N VAL A 39 -1.34 -12.09 -17.67
CA VAL A 39 -1.24 -10.66 -17.41
C VAL A 39 0.00 -10.07 -18.09
N PRO A 40 -0.10 -8.89 -18.72
CA PRO A 40 1.05 -8.26 -19.35
C PRO A 40 2.13 -7.86 -18.35
N GLU A 41 3.39 -7.84 -18.81
CA GLU A 41 4.58 -7.56 -17.97
C GLU A 41 4.51 -6.21 -17.24
N PHE A 42 3.91 -5.19 -17.85
CA PHE A 42 3.81 -3.86 -17.23
C PHE A 42 3.05 -3.89 -15.89
N VAL A 43 2.16 -4.87 -15.67
CA VAL A 43 1.45 -5.01 -14.39
C VAL A 43 2.40 -5.51 -13.31
N SER A 44 3.31 -6.43 -13.64
CA SER A 44 4.39 -6.87 -12.75
C SER A 44 5.27 -5.68 -12.37
N ASP A 45 5.70 -4.88 -13.34
CA ASP A 45 6.53 -3.69 -13.11
C ASP A 45 5.83 -2.66 -12.19
N ILE A 46 4.53 -2.45 -12.39
CA ILE A 46 3.72 -1.58 -11.52
C ILE A 46 3.66 -2.13 -10.10
N LEU A 47 3.40 -3.43 -9.95
CA LEU A 47 3.27 -4.05 -8.62
C LEU A 47 4.60 -4.06 -7.88
N GLU A 48 5.72 -4.26 -8.58
CA GLU A 48 7.08 -4.11 -8.03
C GLU A 48 7.31 -2.68 -7.51
N THR A 49 7.02 -1.67 -8.33
CA THR A 49 7.17 -0.26 -7.96
C THR A 49 6.33 0.11 -6.72
N ILE A 50 5.10 -0.39 -6.64
CA ILE A 50 4.22 -0.16 -5.48
C ILE A 50 4.78 -0.86 -4.24
N SER A 51 5.25 -2.10 -4.37
CA SER A 51 5.83 -2.87 -3.26
C SER A 51 7.05 -2.18 -2.65
N ASP A 52 7.94 -1.66 -3.49
CA ASP A 52 9.12 -0.92 -3.07
C ASP A 52 8.75 0.36 -2.32
N PHE A 53 7.79 1.12 -2.86
CA PHE A 53 7.29 2.33 -2.21
C PHE A 53 6.69 2.04 -0.83
N VAL A 54 5.80 1.05 -0.75
CA VAL A 54 5.14 0.67 0.51
C VAL A 54 6.15 0.17 1.53
N SER A 55 7.12 -0.65 1.13
CA SER A 55 8.17 -1.16 2.02
C SER A 55 9.00 -0.03 2.61
N GLY A 56 9.45 0.92 1.78
CA GLY A 56 10.19 2.09 2.27
C GLY A 56 9.36 2.98 3.20
N ALA A 57 8.07 3.16 2.90
CA ALA A 57 7.16 3.93 3.75
C ALA A 57 6.96 3.26 5.13
N LEU A 58 6.82 1.93 5.16
CA LEU A 58 6.68 1.16 6.40
C LEU A 58 7.95 1.23 7.26
N GLU A 59 9.13 1.17 6.66
CA GLU A 59 10.39 1.31 7.39
C GLU A 59 10.53 2.70 8.01
N SER A 60 10.22 3.76 7.26
CA SER A 60 10.22 5.13 7.78
C SER A 60 9.20 5.33 8.90
N LEU A 61 8.01 4.73 8.77
CA LEU A 61 6.99 4.75 9.81
C LEU A 61 7.47 4.00 11.07
N GLY A 62 8.07 2.81 10.91
CA GLY A 62 8.62 2.03 12.01
C GLY A 62 9.65 2.82 12.82
N GLU A 63 10.56 3.53 12.15
CA GLU A 63 11.56 4.39 12.81
C GLU A 63 10.92 5.58 13.53
N ALA A 64 9.92 6.22 12.90
CA ALA A 64 9.17 7.30 13.55
C ALA A 64 8.43 6.82 14.80
N VAL A 65 7.78 5.65 14.74
CA VAL A 65 7.10 5.04 15.89
C VAL A 65 8.11 4.67 16.97
N ARG A 66 9.26 4.08 16.61
CA ARG A 66 10.33 3.75 17.56
C ARG A 66 10.88 4.99 18.27
N THR A 67 10.94 6.12 17.58
CA THR A 67 11.33 7.40 18.18
C THR A 67 10.30 7.88 19.21
N LEU A 68 9.00 7.73 18.92
CA LEU A 68 7.92 8.17 19.82
C LEU A 68 7.67 7.20 20.98
N ALA A 69 7.84 5.90 20.72
CA ALA A 69 7.67 4.82 21.66
C ALA A 69 8.96 3.97 21.65
N PRO A 70 10.06 4.49 22.26
CA PRO A 70 11.25 3.70 22.46
C PRO A 70 10.86 2.48 23.28
N GLY A 71 11.02 1.29 22.70
CA GLY A 71 10.68 0.04 23.37
C GLY A 71 11.26 0.05 24.78
N GLY A 72 10.40 -0.17 25.77
CA GLY A 72 10.84 -0.30 27.14
C GLY A 72 11.72 -1.54 27.25
N ASP A 73 13.03 -1.36 27.29
CA ASP A 73 13.97 -2.35 27.80
C ASP A 73 13.75 -2.52 29.31
N THR A 74 12.58 -2.99 29.71
CA THR A 74 12.46 -3.70 30.98
C THR A 74 12.89 -5.14 30.72
N VAL A 75 14.18 -5.33 30.45
CA VAL A 75 14.85 -6.53 30.89
C VAL A 75 15.01 -6.38 32.39
N GLU A 76 13.92 -6.54 33.14
CA GLU A 76 14.05 -6.92 34.52
C GLU A 76 14.45 -8.39 34.50
N SER A 77 15.77 -8.60 34.37
CA SER A 77 16.43 -9.81 34.81
C SER A 77 16.19 -9.90 36.32
N SER A 78 15.01 -10.36 36.73
CA SER A 78 14.76 -10.82 38.09
C SER A 78 15.48 -12.17 38.26
N GLY A 79 16.80 -12.06 38.33
CA GLY A 79 17.73 -13.09 38.74
C GLY A 79 18.66 -12.47 39.78
N GLY A 80 18.44 -12.79 41.05
CA GLY A 80 19.41 -12.54 42.11
C GLY A 80 18.81 -12.34 43.50
N GLY A 81 18.98 -13.34 44.38
CA GLY A 81 18.91 -13.18 45.84
C GLY A 81 18.14 -14.26 46.57
#